data_AF-A0A258R4T4-F1
#
_entry.id   AF-A0A258R4T4-F1
#
_cell.length_a   1.000
_cell.length_b   1.000
_cell.length_c   1.000
_cell.angle_alpha   90.00
_cell.angle_beta   90.00
_cell.angle_gamma   90.00
#
_symmetry.space_group_name_H-M   'P 1'
#
loop_
_entity.id
_entity.type
_entity.pdbx_description
1 polymer ?
#
loop_
_entity_poly.entity_id
_entity_poly.type
_entity_poly.pdbx_seq_one_letter_code
_entity_poly.pdbx_strand_id
1 'polypeptide(L)' 'AIARHKAAYLIAIGGAAYLVSKAIKSARVLAFEDLGMEAIHEFLVEDMPVTVAVDSAGQSVHTLGPALWRARIAERV' A
#
# COMPACT_ATOMS: atom_id res chain seq x y z
N ALA A 1 -14.60 -4.31 -5.67
CA ALA A 1 -14.28 -3.00 -6.27
C ALA A 1 -13.05 -3.08 -7.17
N ILE A 2 -11.87 -3.44 -6.64
CA ILE A 2 -10.58 -3.44 -7.37
C ILE A 2 -10.65 -4.15 -8.73
N ALA A 3 -10.98 -5.45 -8.78
CA ALA A 3 -11.05 -6.21 -10.03
C ALA A 3 -12.07 -5.66 -11.05
N ARG A 4 -13.19 -5.13 -10.55
CA ARG A 4 -14.27 -4.54 -11.35
C ARG A 4 -13.81 -3.26 -12.06
N HIS A 5 -13.00 -2.45 -11.39
CA HIS A 5 -12.51 -1.17 -11.89
C HIS A 5 -11.08 -1.24 -12.43
N LYS A 6 -10.48 -2.43 -12.51
CA LYS A 6 -9.09 -2.65 -12.96
C LYS A 6 -8.05 -1.79 -12.23
N ALA A 7 -8.30 -1.53 -10.95
CA ALA A 7 -7.38 -0.79 -10.08
C ALA A 7 -6.30 -1.71 -9.48
N ALA A 8 -5.30 -1.12 -8.85
CA ALA A 8 -4.33 -1.82 -8.01
C ALA A 8 -4.38 -1.24 -6.59
N TYR A 9 -4.16 -2.08 -5.58
CA TYR A 9 -4.00 -1.65 -4.19
C TYR A 9 -2.56 -1.85 -3.76
N LEU A 10 -1.93 -0.75 -3.36
CA LEU A 10 -0.53 -0.70 -2.95
C LEU A 10 -0.45 -0.58 -1.43
N ILE A 11 0.39 -1.40 -0.80
CA ILE A 11 0.68 -1.32 0.63
C ILE A 11 2.07 -0.72 0.85
N ALA A 12 2.15 0.25 1.76
CA ALA A 12 3.41 0.77 2.29
C ALA A 12 3.80 0.03 3.57
N ILE A 13 5.06 0.11 3.97
CA ILE A 13 5.55 -0.50 5.20
C ILE A 13 5.07 0.31 6.41
N GLY A 14 4.25 -0.31 7.26
CA GLY A 14 3.81 0.26 8.53
C GLY A 14 4.96 0.35 9.54
N GLY A 15 4.96 1.38 10.39
CA GLY A 15 5.98 1.59 11.42
C GLY A 15 7.29 2.23 10.93
N ALA A 16 7.47 2.40 9.61
CA ALA A 16 8.67 2.98 9.00
C ALA A 16 8.45 4.42 8.47
N ALA A 17 7.57 5.20 9.10
CA ALA A 17 7.11 6.50 8.58
C ALA A 17 8.27 7.47 8.27
N TYR A 18 9.33 7.50 9.09
CA TYR A 18 10.51 8.34 8.82
C TYR A 18 11.29 7.94 7.56
N LEU A 19 11.35 6.65 7.23
CA LEU A 19 12.01 6.19 5.99
C LEU A 19 11.12 6.47 4.78
N VAL A 20 9.81 6.25 4.93
CA VAL A 20 8.82 6.53 3.89
C VAL A 20 8.77 8.04 3.58
N SER A 21 8.90 8.91 4.58
CA SER A 21 8.87 10.36 4.35
C SER A 21 10.02 10.87 3.49
N LYS A 22 11.13 10.13 3.35
CA LYS A 22 12.24 10.49 2.44
C LYS A 22 11.84 10.42 0.96
N ALA A 23 10.80 9.66 0.63
CA ALA A 23 10.24 9.59 -0.71
C ALA A 23 9.31 10.79 -1.02
N ILE A 24 8.88 11.55 -0.02
CA ILE A 24 8.01 12.72 -0.18
C ILE A 24 8.86 13.94 -0.54
N LYS A 25 8.62 14.52 -1.71
CA LYS A 25 9.32 15.70 -2.24
C LYS A 25 8.61 17.01 -1.93
N SER A 26 7.27 16.96 -1.85
CA SER A 26 6.47 18.08 -1.36
C SER A 26 5.14 17.59 -0.82
N ALA A 27 4.52 18.39 0.05
CA ALA A 27 3.23 18.14 0.64
C ALA A 27 2.47 19.47 0.76
N ARG A 28 1.19 19.49 0.40
CA ARG A 28 0.29 20.62 0.67
C ARG A 28 -1.11 20.15 1.01
N VAL A 29 -1.80 20.91 1.86
CA VAL A 29 -3.23 20.71 2.12
C VAL A 29 -4.01 21.14 0.87
N LEU A 30 -4.85 20.24 0.35
CA LEU A 30 -5.68 20.45 -0.82
C LEU A 30 -7.12 20.82 -0.43
N ALA A 31 -7.66 20.24 0.64
CA ALA A 31 -9.01 20.50 1.13
C ALA A 31 -9.18 20.10 2.59
N PHE A 32 -10.19 20.70 3.25
CA PHE A 32 -10.61 20.41 4.64
C PHE A 32 -9.50 20.63 5.68
N GLU A 33 -8.87 21.81 5.66
CA GLU A 33 -7.75 22.17 6.54
C GLU A 33 -8.11 22.08 8.04
N ASP A 34 -9.38 22.31 8.38
CA ASP A 34 -9.93 22.19 9.72
C ASP A 34 -9.85 20.77 10.31
N LEU A 35 -9.69 19.74 9.47
CA LEU A 35 -9.48 18.36 9.90
C LEU A 35 -8.02 18.07 10.32
N GLY A 36 -7.11 19.03 10.21
CA GLY A 36 -5.72 18.91 10.63
C GLY A 36 -5.01 17.75 9.93
N MET A 37 -4.55 16.76 10.71
CA MET A 37 -3.81 15.59 10.20
C MET A 37 -4.64 14.71 9.25
N GLU A 38 -5.97 14.80 9.30
CA GLU A 38 -6.90 14.03 8.45
C GLU A 38 -7.32 14.80 7.18
N ALA A 39 -6.83 16.02 6.98
CA ALA A 39 -7.12 16.81 5.78
C ALA A 39 -6.67 16.07 4.50
N ILE A 40 -7.25 16.45 3.35
CA ILE A 40 -6.80 15.90 2.06
C ILE A 40 -5.49 16.57 1.70
N HIS A 41 -4.44 15.78 1.51
CA HIS A 41 -3.12 16.25 1.15
C HIS A 41 -2.75 15.82 -0.27
N GLU A 42 -2.15 16.73 -1.02
CA GLU A 42 -1.46 16.42 -2.26
C GLU A 42 0.04 16.26 -1.98
N PHE A 43 0.62 15.15 -2.44
CA PHE A 43 2.03 14.85 -2.27
C PHE A 43 2.70 14.64 -3.63
N LEU A 44 3.89 15.22 -3.80
CA LEU A 44 4.82 14.76 -4.82
C LEU A 44 5.70 13.68 -4.20
N VAL A 45 5.73 12.49 -4.80
CA VAL A 45 6.54 11.36 -4.33
C VAL A 45 7.46 10.84 -5.42
N GLU A 46 8.64 10.38 -5.03
CA GLU A 46 9.64 9.75 -5.90
C GLU A 46 10.20 8.53 -5.16
N ASP A 47 10.33 7.40 -5.87
CA ASP A 47 10.82 6.14 -5.29
C ASP A 47 10.08 5.69 -4.02
N MET A 48 8.75 5.87 -4.00
CA MET A 48 7.90 5.51 -2.86
C MET A 48 7.91 3.98 -2.64
N PRO A 49 8.35 3.49 -1.47
CA PRO A 49 8.49 2.06 -1.23
C PRO A 49 7.13 1.41 -0.94
N VAL A 50 6.51 0.87 -1.98
CA VAL A 50 5.20 0.18 -1.91
C VAL A 50 5.22 -1.15 -2.63
N THR A 51 4.29 -2.04 -2.27
CA THR A 51 4.11 -3.34 -2.91
C THR A 51 2.66 -3.51 -3.36
N VAL A 52 2.42 -4.19 -4.48
CA VAL A 52 1.06 -4.56 -4.92
C VAL A 52 0.50 -5.62 -3.96
N ALA A 53 -0.44 -5.22 -3.12
CA ALA A 53 -1.13 -6.11 -2.19
C ALA A 53 -2.38 -6.75 -2.79
N VAL A 54 -3.09 -6.03 -3.67
CA VAL A 54 -4.15 -6.60 -4.50
C VAL A 54 -3.98 -6.14 -5.94
N ASP A 55 -3.92 -7.08 -6.87
CA ASP A 55 -3.77 -6.79 -8.30
C ASP A 55 -5.11 -6.45 -8.99
N SER A 56 -5.05 -6.14 -10.29
CA SER A 56 -6.21 -5.77 -11.10
C SER A 56 -7.15 -6.93 -11.43
N ALA A 57 -6.77 -8.17 -11.11
CA ALA A 57 -7.63 -9.33 -11.14
C ALA A 57 -8.32 -9.59 -9.78
N GLY A 58 -7.92 -8.86 -8.73
CA GLY A 58 -8.46 -9.00 -7.38
C GLY A 58 -7.72 -10.05 -6.54
N GLN A 59 -6.56 -10.54 -6.99
CA GLN A 59 -5.77 -11.48 -6.23
C GLN A 59 -5.05 -10.77 -5.08
N SER A 60 -5.19 -11.29 -3.87
CA SER A 60 -4.67 -10.66 -2.64
C SER A 60 -3.47 -11.42 -2.06
N VAL A 61 -2.41 -10.70 -1.70
CA VAL A 61 -1.24 -11.26 -1.00
C VAL A 61 -1.61 -11.86 0.37
N HIS A 62 -2.63 -11.32 1.04
CA HIS A 62 -3.10 -11.84 2.33
C HIS A 62 -3.85 -13.17 2.20
N THR A 63 -4.24 -13.56 0.98
CA THR A 63 -4.82 -14.86 0.69
C THR A 63 -3.77 -15.81 0.11
N LEU A 64 -3.06 -15.35 -0.94
CA LEU A 64 -2.08 -16.16 -1.66
C LEU A 64 -0.84 -16.47 -0.83
N GLY A 65 -0.31 -15.48 -0.10
CA GLY A 65 0.90 -15.63 0.71
C GLY A 65 0.75 -16.74 1.75
N PRO A 66 -0.25 -16.67 2.65
CA PRO A 66 -0.49 -17.73 3.62
C PRO A 66 -0.76 -19.10 2.99
N ALA A 67 -1.49 -19.17 1.87
CA ALA A 67 -1.74 -20.43 1.18
C ALA A 67 -0.45 -21.06 0.63
N LEU A 68 0.38 -20.26 -0.04
CA LEU A 68 1.67 -20.68 -0.58
C LEU A 68 2.60 -21.20 0.51
N TRP A 69 2.72 -20.47 1.61
CA TRP A 69 3.62 -20.86 2.70
C TRP A 69 3.12 -22.08 3.47
N ARG A 70 1.81 -22.24 3.68
CA ARG A 70 1.24 -23.46 4.26
C ARG A 70 1.62 -24.70 3.44
N ALA A 71 1.48 -24.64 2.11
CA ALA A 71 1.85 -25.75 1.23
C ALA A 71 3.35 -26.05 1.30
N ARG A 72 4.20 -25.03 1.17
CA ARG A 72 5.66 -25.19 1.22
C ARG A 72 6.19 -25.71 2.55
N ILE A 73 5.56 -25.33 3.67
CA ILE A 73 5.95 -25.82 4.99
C ILE A 73 5.54 -27.29 5.13
N ALA A 74 4.34 -27.67 4.67
CA ALA A 74 3.88 -29.05 4.71
C ALA A 74 4.74 -30.00 3.86
N GLU A 75 5.30 -29.55 2.74
CA GLU A 75 6.25 -30.33 1.91
C GLU A 75 7.62 -30.56 2.57
N ARG A 76 7.96 -29.77 3.60
CA ARG A 76 9.26 -29.82 4.30
C ARG A 76 9.22 -30.60 5.61
N VAL A 77 8.04 -31.04 6.04
CA VAL A 77 7.79 -31.86 7.24
C VAL A 77 7.50 -33.27 6.77
#